data_AF-A0A8C7EDZ4-F1
#
_entry.id   AF-A0A8C7EDZ4-F1
#
_cell.length_a   1.000
_cell.length_b   1.000
_cell.length_c   1.000
_cell.angle_alpha   90.00
_cell.angle_beta   90.00
_cell.angle_gamma   90.00
#
_symmetry.space_group_name_H-M   'P 1'
#
loop_
_entity.id
_entity.type
_entity.pdbx_description
1 polymer ?
#
loop_
_entity_poly.entity_id
_entity_poly.type
_entity_poly.pdbx_seq_one_letter_code
_entity_poly.pdbx_strand_id
1 'polypeptide(L)'
;IEDGRGAMAARGASRLAWCLRRVGASGEWLLLEAGTEVSVGRGLDLTYQLVSKTCPLMISRKHCVFQQNAEGQWTVKDNKVQRWLGDFVF
;
A
#
# COMPACT_ATOMS: atom_id res chain seq x y z
N ILE A 1 10.84 22.48 33.00
CA ILE A 1 10.55 21.04 32.87
C ILE A 1 10.75 20.70 31.40
N GLU A 2 11.93 20.14 31.13
CA GLU A 2 12.35 19.62 29.83
C GLU A 2 11.68 18.27 29.52
N ASP A 3 11.83 17.88 28.25
CA ASP A 3 11.86 16.52 27.67
C ASP A 3 10.68 16.24 26.71
N GLY A 4 10.84 16.01 25.40
CA GLY A 4 12.04 15.58 24.69
C GLY A 4 11.70 14.45 23.71
N ARG A 5 10.96 14.71 22.62
CA ARG A 5 10.91 13.87 21.40
C ARG A 5 10.55 14.75 20.22
N GLY A 6 11.33 14.95 19.18
CA GLY A 6 12.55 14.30 18.75
C GLY A 6 12.61 14.52 17.23
N ALA A 7 13.62 15.24 16.79
CA ALA A 7 14.06 15.40 15.39
C ALA A 7 13.08 16.05 14.40
N MET A 8 13.22 17.38 14.30
CA MET A 8 13.18 18.11 13.03
C MET A 8 14.13 17.42 12.02
N ALA A 9 13.59 16.55 11.16
CA ALA A 9 14.29 16.10 9.98
C ALA A 9 14.11 17.16 8.88
N ALA A 10 14.93 18.21 8.91
CA ALA A 10 15.15 19.03 7.72
C ALA A 10 15.93 18.18 6.70
N ARG A 11 15.29 17.41 5.81
CA ARG A 11 16.02 16.62 4.81
C ARG A 11 15.33 16.49 3.44
N GLY A 12 15.68 17.44 2.57
CA GLY A 12 15.76 17.23 1.12
C GLY A 12 14.47 17.49 0.35
N ALA A 13 14.62 18.03 -0.87
CA ALA A 13 13.58 18.31 -1.86
C ALA A 13 12.33 17.43 -1.71
N SER A 14 11.14 18.02 -1.79
CA SER A 14 9.86 17.32 -1.87
C SER A 14 9.93 16.24 -2.96
N ARG A 15 10.32 15.02 -2.56
CA ARG A 15 10.44 13.90 -3.50
C ARG A 15 9.01 13.53 -3.84
N LEU A 16 8.66 13.71 -5.11
CA LEU A 16 7.40 13.21 -5.65
C LEU A 16 7.32 11.72 -5.31
N ALA A 17 6.28 11.34 -4.58
CA ALA A 17 6.05 9.97 -4.16
C ALA A 17 4.84 9.41 -4.88
N TRP A 18 4.91 8.14 -5.25
CA TRP A 18 3.77 7.43 -5.82
C TRP A 18 2.83 6.98 -4.71
N CYS A 19 1.54 6.99 -4.98
CA CYS A 19 0.53 6.58 -4.01
C CYS A 19 -0.69 5.98 -4.71
N LEU A 20 -1.40 5.10 -4.00
CA LEU A 20 -2.70 4.59 -4.42
C LEU A 20 -3.78 5.37 -3.69
N ARG A 21 -4.62 6.06 -4.44
CA ARG A 21 -5.80 6.74 -3.90
C ARG A 21 -7.03 5.88 -4.19
N ARG A 22 -7.79 5.56 -3.14
CA ARG A 22 -9.08 4.88 -3.31
C ARG A 22 -10.04 5.77 -4.10
N VAL A 23 -10.61 5.26 -5.18
CA VAL A 23 -11.62 6.00 -5.94
C VAL A 23 -12.90 6.13 -5.09
N GLY A 24 -13.49 7.32 -5.04
CA GLY A 24 -14.73 7.58 -4.29
C GLY A 24 -14.57 7.78 -2.77
N ALA A 25 -13.34 7.75 -2.23
CA ALA A 25 -13.06 8.09 -0.84
C ALA A 25 -12.11 9.29 -0.74
N SER A 26 -12.35 10.17 0.23
CA SER A 26 -11.47 11.30 0.55
C SER A 26 -10.74 11.01 1.86
N GLY A 27 -9.49 10.52 1.79
CA GLY A 27 -8.63 10.44 2.98
C GLY A 27 -7.72 9.22 3.06
N GLU A 28 -8.04 8.14 2.34
CA GLU A 28 -7.27 6.89 2.42
C GLU A 28 -6.31 6.75 1.24
N TRP A 29 -5.03 7.04 1.48
CA TRP A 29 -3.94 6.97 0.51
C TRP A 29 -2.92 5.93 0.96
N LEU A 30 -2.51 5.04 0.06
CA LEU A 30 -1.44 4.07 0.33
C LEU A 30 -0.15 4.57 -0.33
N LEU A 31 0.85 4.92 0.47
CA LEU A 31 2.14 5.38 -0.03
C LEU A 31 2.93 4.21 -0.64
N LEU A 32 3.45 4.42 -1.85
CA LEU A 32 4.39 3.53 -2.51
C LEU A 32 5.81 4.05 -2.30
N GLU A 33 6.46 3.58 -1.23
CA GLU A 33 7.80 4.01 -0.87
C GLU A 33 8.84 3.44 -1.85
N ALA A 34 9.52 4.33 -2.57
CA ALA A 34 10.51 3.95 -3.59
C ALA A 34 11.62 3.08 -2.98
N GLY A 35 12.02 2.02 -3.70
CA GLY A 35 13.01 1.05 -3.24
C GLY A 35 12.49 0.01 -2.24
N THR A 36 11.20 0.02 -1.91
CA THR A 36 10.58 -0.99 -1.03
C THR A 36 9.56 -1.84 -1.78
N GLU A 37 9.38 -3.08 -1.31
CA GLU A 37 8.26 -3.91 -1.72
C GLU A 37 7.03 -3.55 -0.87
N VAL A 38 5.95 -3.12 -1.53
CA VAL A 38 4.70 -2.75 -0.87
C VAL A 38 3.65 -3.83 -1.10
N SER A 39 3.32 -4.55 -0.05
CA SER A 39 2.38 -5.68 -0.10
C SER A 39 1.00 -5.30 0.43
N VAL A 40 -0.05 -5.71 -0.28
CA VAL A 40 -1.44 -5.35 0.00
C VAL A 40 -2.33 -6.59 0.08
N GLY A 41 -3.26 -6.61 1.03
CA GLY A 41 -4.18 -7.73 1.24
C GLY A 41 -4.78 -7.73 2.64
N ARG A 42 -5.42 -8.83 3.05
CA ARG A 42 -6.08 -8.92 4.37
C ARG A 42 -5.22 -9.55 5.47
N GLY A 43 -4.10 -10.17 5.13
CA GLY A 43 -3.17 -10.78 6.09
C GLY A 43 -2.54 -9.75 7.04
N LEU A 44 -1.96 -10.23 8.14
CA LEU A 44 -1.29 -9.38 9.13
C LEU A 44 0.16 -9.05 8.77
N ASP A 45 0.83 -9.92 8.00
CA ASP A 45 2.22 -9.72 7.53
C ASP A 45 2.26 -8.97 6.19
N LEU A 46 1.65 -7.80 6.13
CA LEU A 46 1.57 -6.96 4.93
C LEU A 46 1.88 -5.50 5.23
N THR A 47 2.33 -4.77 4.21
CA THR A 47 2.55 -3.32 4.31
C THR A 47 1.23 -2.56 4.53
N TYR A 48 0.20 -2.92 3.75
CA TYR A 48 -1.14 -2.36 3.90
C TYR A 48 -2.18 -3.46 4.05
N GLN A 49 -2.79 -3.51 5.23
CA GLN A 49 -3.90 -4.39 5.51
C GLN A 49 -5.22 -3.75 5.07
N LEU A 50 -5.90 -4.38 4.12
CA LEU A 50 -7.25 -4.01 3.69
C LEU A 50 -8.27 -4.96 4.31
N VAL A 51 -9.10 -4.44 5.21
CA VAL A 51 -10.19 -5.18 5.85
C VAL A 51 -11.52 -4.54 5.47
N SER A 52 -12.33 -5.27 4.69
CA SER A 52 -13.72 -4.87 4.43
C SER A 52 -14.62 -5.44 5.52
N LYS A 53 -15.46 -4.58 6.14
CA LYS A 53 -16.47 -5.00 7.12
C LYS A 53 -17.61 -5.79 6.48
N THR A 54 -17.92 -5.49 5.21
CA THR A 54 -19.07 -6.06 4.49
C THR A 54 -18.71 -7.39 3.84
N CYS A 55 -17.53 -7.48 3.21
CA CYS A 55 -17.11 -8.66 2.44
C CYS A 55 -15.63 -9.00 2.71
N PRO A 56 -15.28 -9.56 3.88
CA PRO A 56 -13.89 -9.80 4.27
C PRO A 56 -13.15 -10.81 3.37
N LEU A 57 -13.86 -11.67 2.64
CA LEU A 57 -13.24 -12.70 1.80
C LEU A 57 -12.90 -12.25 0.38
N MET A 58 -13.37 -11.07 -0.04
CA MET A 58 -13.10 -10.52 -1.38
C MET A 58 -11.61 -10.21 -1.57
N ILE A 59 -10.93 -9.81 -0.50
CA ILE A 59 -9.49 -9.54 -0.52
C ILE A 59 -8.75 -10.75 0.06
N SER A 60 -7.88 -11.33 -0.75
CA SER A 60 -7.03 -12.46 -0.33
C SER A 60 -6.00 -12.01 0.71
N ARG A 61 -5.45 -12.98 1.46
CA ARG A 61 -4.48 -12.71 2.53
C ARG A 61 -3.22 -12.00 2.04
N LYS A 62 -2.74 -12.33 0.84
CA LYS A 62 -1.72 -11.59 0.09
C LYS A 62 -2.28 -11.37 -1.31
N HIS A 63 -2.75 -10.17 -1.61
CA HIS A 63 -3.52 -9.90 -2.82
C HIS A 63 -2.64 -9.43 -3.97
N CYS A 64 -1.87 -8.38 -3.74
CA CYS A 64 -0.93 -7.89 -4.72
C CYS A 64 0.29 -7.29 -4.04
N VAL A 65 1.33 -7.10 -4.85
CA VAL A 65 2.60 -6.53 -4.44
C VAL A 65 2.97 -5.46 -5.46
N PHE A 66 3.35 -4.28 -4.97
CA PHE A 66 3.91 -3.20 -5.75
C PHE A 66 5.42 -3.15 -5.53
N GLN A 67 6.17 -3.09 -6.62
CA GLN A 67 7.63 -3.04 -6.57
C GLN A 67 8.17 -2.27 -7.77
N GLN A 68 9.27 -1.54 -7.56
CA GLN A 68 10.01 -0.93 -8.67
C GLN A 68 10.94 -1.96 -9.31
N ASN A 69 10.94 -2.01 -10.64
CA ASN A 69 11.94 -2.78 -11.37
C ASN A 69 13.32 -2.10 -11.30
N ALA A 70 14.36 -2.73 -11.88
CA ALA A 70 15.71 -2.18 -11.93
C ALA A 70 15.81 -0.82 -12.67
N GLU A 71 14.82 -0.50 -13.49
CA GLU A 71 14.71 0.75 -14.26
C GLU A 71 13.92 1.84 -13.49
N GLY A 72 13.44 1.55 -12.28
CA GLY A 72 12.66 2.47 -11.45
C GLY A 72 11.18 2.58 -11.81
N GLN A 73 10.68 1.77 -12.75
CA GLN A 73 9.26 1.71 -13.10
C GLN A 73 8.47 0.91 -12.06
N TRP A 74 7.31 1.42 -11.67
CA TRP A 74 6.39 0.69 -10.78
C TRP A 74 5.70 -0.44 -11.51
N THR A 75 5.77 -1.63 -10.92
CA THR A 75 5.07 -2.81 -11.38
C THR A 75 4.12 -3.27 -10.28
N VAL A 76 2.99 -3.85 -10.70
CA VAL A 76 2.03 -4.51 -9.80
C VAL A 76 1.99 -5.99 -10.15
N LYS A 77 2.16 -6.84 -9.15
CA LYS A 77 2.07 -8.28 -9.27
C LYS A 77 0.88 -8.79 -8.47
N ASP A 78 -0.10 -9.34 -9.16
CA ASP A 78 -1.20 -10.08 -8.54
C ASP A 78 -0.65 -11.41 -8.01
N ASN A 79 -0.79 -11.64 -6.71
CA ASN A 79 -0.51 -12.93 -6.12
C ASN A 79 -1.72 -13.81 -6.39
N LYS A 80 -1.68 -14.55 -7.50
CA LYS A 80 -2.73 -15.47 -7.96
C LYS A 80 -3.09 -16.49 -6.89
N VAL A 81 -4.01 -16.16 -5.98
CA VAL A 81 -4.64 -17.13 -5.09
C VAL A 81 -6.04 -16.69 -4.70
N GLN A 82 -7.00 -17.49 -5.20
CA GLN A 82 -8.44 -17.55 -4.90
C GLN A 82 -9.20 -16.22 -5.02
N ARG A 83 -9.51 -15.85 -6.28
CA ARG A 83 -10.67 -14.99 -6.58
C ARG A 83 -11.91 -15.88 -6.64
N TRP A 84 -12.70 -15.92 -5.58
CA TRP A 84 -14.09 -16.35 -5.66
C TRP A 84 -14.97 -15.11 -5.67
N LEU A 85 -15.55 -14.84 -6.84
CA LEU A 85 -16.50 -13.78 -7.22
C LEU A 85 -15.98 -12.32 -7.26
N GLY A 86 -16.18 -11.70 -8.43
CA GLY A 86 -16.39 -10.26 -8.60
C GLY A 86 -15.12 -9.45 -8.81
N ASP A 87 -15.06 -8.79 -9.97
CA ASP A 87 -13.99 -7.89 -10.40
C ASP A 87 -13.64 -6.83 -9.33
N PHE A 88 -12.35 -6.71 -9.02
CA PHE A 88 -11.83 -5.60 -8.21
C PHE A 88 -11.45 -4.43 -9.11
N VAL A 89 -12.17 -3.32 -8.95
CA VAL A 89 -11.76 -1.98 -9.35
C VAL A 89 -11.28 -1.26 -8.08
N PHE A 90 -10.06 -0.73 -8.11
CA PHE A 90 -9.51 0.16 -7.06
C PHE A 90 -9.98 1.60 -7.26
#